data_AF-A0A260ZFY8-F1
#
_entry.id   AF-A0A260ZFY8-F1
#
_cell.length_a   1.000
_cell.length_b   1.000
_cell.length_c   1.000
_cell.angle_alpha   90.00
_cell.angle_beta   90.00
_cell.angle_gamma   90.00
#
_symmetry.space_group_name_H-M   'P 1'
#
loop_
_entity.id
_entity.type
_entity.pdbx_description
1 polymer ?
#
loop_
_entity_poly.entity_id
_entity_poly.type
_entity_poly.pdbx_seq_one_letter_code
_entity_poly.pdbx_strand_id
1 'polypeptide(L)' 'MLALDIHETFDEEDNEVQTGERLKTTILNRGSGDVAKELFKRFQGRNPSVGAICDHYAPPLTIQEGMEASENERR' A
#
# COMPACT_ATOMS: atom_id res chain seq x y z
N MET A 1 0.85 -7.89 1.28
CA MET A 1 0.25 -6.84 2.13
C MET A 1 1.23 -5.71 2.34
N LEU A 2 2.30 -5.93 3.13
CA LEU A 2 3.31 -4.91 3.41
C LEU A 2 4.09 -4.41 2.18
N ALA A 3 4.27 -5.25 1.16
CA ALA A 3 4.94 -4.84 -0.07
C ALA A 3 4.15 -3.80 -0.88
N LEU A 4 2.82 -3.94 -0.95
CA LEU A 4 1.95 -2.98 -1.65
C LEU A 4 1.78 -1.69 -0.85
N ASP A 5 1.80 -1.79 0.48
CA ASP A 5 1.79 -0.65 1.37
C ASP A 5 3.11 0.15 1.29
N ILE A 6 4.26 -0.52 1.09
CA ILE A 6 5.52 0.16 0.73
C ILE A 6 5.42 0.78 -0.66
N HIS A 7 4.88 0.05 -1.64
CA HIS A 7 4.75 0.54 -3.01
C HIS A 7 3.95 1.85 -3.08
N GLU A 8 2.84 1.94 -2.35
CA GLU A 8 2.04 3.17 -2.24
C GLU A 8 2.88 4.36 -1.75
N THR A 9 3.75 4.16 -0.75
CA THR A 9 4.66 5.22 -0.29
C THR A 9 5.64 5.69 -1.38
N PHE A 10 6.09 4.79 -2.26
CA PHE A 10 6.93 5.17 -3.40
C PHE A 10 6.15 5.99 -4.43
N ASP A 11 4.90 5.60 -4.69
CA ASP A 11 4.02 6.28 -5.64
C ASP A 11 3.60 7.67 -5.14
N GLU A 12 3.30 7.79 -3.85
CA GLU A 12 2.92 9.06 -3.19
C GLU A 12 4.06 10.08 -3.14
N GLU A 13 5.31 9.63 -2.92
CA GLU A 13 6.45 10.53 -2.70
C GLU A 13 7.18 10.93 -4.00
N ASP A 14 6.96 10.22 -5.11
CA ASP A 14 7.55 10.48 -6.44
C ASP A 14 9.07 10.75 -6.42
N ASN A 15 9.77 10.10 -5.48
CA ASN A 15 11.21 10.25 -5.29
C ASN A 15 11.84 8.92 -4.89
N GLU A 16 12.06 8.08 -5.90
CA GLU A 16 12.55 6.71 -5.73
C GLU A 16 13.90 6.63 -5.01
N VAL A 17 14.81 7.56 -5.29
CA VAL A 17 16.17 7.55 -4.73
C VAL A 17 16.11 7.82 -3.23
N GLN A 18 15.44 8.90 -2.82
CA GLN A 18 15.33 9.26 -1.41
C GLN A 18 14.51 8.23 -0.63
N THR A 19 13.39 7.79 -1.19
CA THR A 19 12.51 6.80 -0.56
C THR A 19 13.21 5.44 -0.43
N GLY A 20 13.97 5.04 -1.45
CA GLY A 20 14.79 3.82 -1.45
C GLY A 20 15.88 3.84 -0.39
N GLU A 21 16.60 4.95 -0.23
CA GLU A 21 17.59 5.09 0.84
C GLU A 21 16.96 5.05 2.23
N ARG A 22 15.77 5.67 2.40
CA ARG A 22 15.00 5.58 3.65
C ARG A 22 14.54 4.14 3.94
N LEU A 23 14.08 3.41 2.92
CA LEU A 23 13.69 2.01 3.05
C LEU A 23 14.86 1.13 3.49
N LYS A 24 16.03 1.28 2.86
CA LYS A 24 17.25 0.54 3.21
C LYS A 24 17.65 0.78 4.66
N THR A 25 17.77 2.05 5.04
CA THR A 25 18.25 2.44 6.37
C THR A 25 17.28 2.10 7.48
N THR A 26 15.97 2.14 7.20
CA THR A 26 14.92 1.94 8.22
C THR A 26 14.53 0.47 8.38
N ILE A 27 14.36 -0.27 7.28
CA ILE A 27 13.86 -1.65 7.32
C ILE A 27 14.99 -2.64 7.05
N LEU A 28 15.66 -2.54 5.89
CA LEU A 28 16.55 -3.61 5.42
C LEU A 28 17.82 -3.75 6.25
N ASN A 29 18.47 -2.64 6.60
CA ASN A 29 19.70 -2.64 7.42
C ASN A 29 19.43 -2.99 8.89
N ARG A 30 18.20 -2.75 9.38
CA ARG A 30 17.79 -3.12 10.75
C ARG A 30 17.50 -4.62 10.88
N GLY A 31 17.00 -5.25 9.80
CA GLY A 31 16.67 -6.67 9.80
C GLY A 31 15.69 -7.04 10.92
N SER A 32 16.01 -8.11 11.67
CA SER A 32 15.20 -8.57 12.81
C SER A 32 15.54 -7.88 14.15
N GLY A 33 16.30 -6.79 14.14
CA GLY A 33 16.74 -6.10 15.36
C GLY A 33 15.64 -5.30 16.07
N ASP A 34 14.49 -5.11 15.43
CA ASP A 34 13.34 -4.33 15.93
C ASP A 34 12.03 -5.07 15.60
N VAL A 35 10.93 -4.67 16.27
CA VAL A 35 9.59 -5.14 15.94
C VAL A 35 9.22 -4.68 14.53
N ALA A 36 8.88 -5.61 13.64
CA ALA A 36 8.57 -5.32 12.23
C ALA A 36 7.56 -4.16 12.09
N LYS A 37 6.44 -4.20 12.82
CA LYS A 37 5.42 -3.13 12.77
C LYS A 37 6.00 -1.73 13.02
N GLU A 38 6.94 -1.59 13.94
CA GLU A 38 7.58 -0.32 14.24
C GLU A 38 8.54 0.13 13.14
N LEU A 39 9.22 -0.80 12.47
CA LEU A 39 10.07 -0.48 11.32
C LEU A 39 9.26 0.08 10.15
N PHE A 40 8.13 -0.56 9.82
CA PHE A 40 7.23 -0.06 8.79
C PHE A 40 6.61 1.29 9.17
N LYS A 41 6.20 1.45 10.44
CA LYS A 41 5.68 2.72 10.92
C LYS A 41 6.70 3.87 10.83
N ARG A 42 7.97 3.59 11.15
CA ARG A 42 9.06 4.57 11.00
C ARG A 42 9.32 4.92 9.53
N PHE A 43 9.23 3.94 8.64
CA PHE A 43 9.45 4.15 7.20
C PHE A 43 8.33 4.98 6.55
N GLN A 44 7.06 4.63 6.82
CA GLN A 44 5.88 5.22 6.17
C GLN A 44 5.29 6.42 6.93
N GLY A 45 5.72 6.64 8.18
CA GLY A 45 5.13 7.67 9.07
C GLY A 45 3.74 7.31 9.63
N ARG A 46 3.12 6.22 9.15
CA ARG A 46 1.81 5.71 9.57
C ARG A 46 1.86 4.23 9.90
N ASN A 47 0.85 3.72 10.61
CA ASN A 47 0.75 2.27 10.78
C ASN A 47 0.54 1.58 9.42
N PRO A 48 1.04 0.34 9.25
CA PRO A 48 0.80 -0.42 8.03
C PRO A 48 -0.70 -0.61 7.78
N SER A 49 -1.11 -0.49 6.52
CA SER A 49 -2.50 -0.55 6.10
C SER A 49 -2.77 -1.73 5.16
N VAL A 50 -4.01 -2.23 5.20
CA VAL A 50 -4.54 -3.16 4.18
C VAL A 50 -5.13 -2.41 2.99
N GLY A 51 -5.37 -1.10 3.11
CA GLY A 51 -5.97 -0.24 2.08
C GLY A 51 -5.26 -0.37 0.74
N ALA A 52 -3.93 -0.28 0.73
CA ALA A 52 -3.13 -0.43 -0.49
C ALA A 52 -3.37 -1.75 -1.25
N ILE A 53 -3.69 -2.86 -0.57
CA ILE A 53 -4.12 -4.09 -1.24
C ILE A 53 -5.51 -3.92 -1.85
N CYS A 54 -6.44 -3.40 -1.05
CA CYS A 54 -7.83 -3.23 -1.47
C CYS A 54 -7.91 -2.32 -2.70
N ASP A 55 -7.15 -1.22 -2.70
CA ASP A 55 -7.11 -0.25 -3.79
C ASP A 55 -6.44 -0.86 -5.04
N HIS A 56 -5.34 -1.60 -4.86
CA HIS A 56 -4.66 -2.27 -5.97
C HIS A 56 -5.54 -3.32 -6.68
N TYR A 57 -6.40 -4.02 -5.94
CA TYR A 57 -7.32 -5.02 -6.48
C TYR A 57 -8.76 -4.51 -6.65
N ALA A 58 -8.99 -3.22 -6.44
CA ALA A 58 -10.30 -2.64 -6.66
C ALA A 58 -10.68 -2.82 -8.14
N PRO A 59 -11.89 -3.31 -8.44
CA PRO A 59 -12.32 -3.41 -9.82
C PRO A 59 -12.32 -2.02 -10.46
N PRO A 60 -12.04 -1.91 -11.77
CA PRO A 60 -12.20 -0.65 -12.49
C PRO A 60 -13.64 -0.15 -12.29
N LEU A 61 -13.80 1.16 -12.08
CA LEU A 61 -15.12 1.79 -11.88
C LEU A 61 -16.13 1.37 -12.96
N THR A 62 -15.67 1.21 -14.20
CA THR A 62 -16.49 0.74 -15.33
C THR A 62 -17.11 -0.65 -15.13
N ILE A 63 -16.42 -1.56 -14.43
CA ILE A 63 -16.95 -2.90 -14.13
C ILE A 63 -17.93 -2.82 -12.95
N GLN A 64 -17.65 -1.95 -11.99
CA GLN A 64 -18.49 -1.75 -10.81
C GLN A 64 -19.86 -1.15 -11.17
N GLU A 65 -19.90 -0.16 -12.06
CA GLU A 65 -21.13 0.42 -12.61
C GLU A 65 -21.96 -0.62 -13.38
N GLY A 66 -21.30 -1.49 -14.15
CA GLY A 66 -21.96 -2.57 -14.89
C GLY A 66 -22.58 -3.64 -13.99
N MET A 67 -21.93 -3.95 -12.85
CA MET A 67 -22.46 -4.88 -11.85
C MET A 67 -23.67 -4.29 -11.13
N GLU A 68 -23.60 -3.02 -10.69
CA GLU A 68 -24.71 -2.31 -10.04
C GLU A 68 -25.93 -2.17 -10.97
N ALA A 69 -25.72 -1.84 -12.25
CA ALA A 69 -26.79 -1.77 -13.24
C ALA A 69 -27.48 -3.14 -13.43
N SER A 70 -26.70 -4.22 -13.52
CA SER A 70 -27.24 -5.59 -13.67
C SER A 70 -28.00 -6.10 -12.45
N GLU A 71 -27.64 -5.62 -11.25
CA GLU A 71 -28.27 -6.00 -9.99
C GLU A 71 -29.59 -5.26 -9.77
N ASN A 72 -29.68 -4.01 -10.25
CA ASN A 72 -30.89 -3.20 -10.19
C ASN A 72 -31.96 -3.67 -11.20
N GLU A 73 -31.55 -4.25 -12.32
CA GLU A 73 -32.44 -4.80 -13.35
C GLU A 73 -33.05 -6.18 -12.97
N ARG A 74 -32.55 -6.79 -11.89
CA ARG A 74 -33.03 -8.06 -11.32
C ARG A 74 -33.97 -7.88 -10.11
N ARG A 75 -34.26 -6.65 -9.71
CA ARG A 75 -35.20 -6.29 -8.65
C ARG A 75 -36.48 -5.72 -9.22
#